data_AF-A0A524RQZ1-F1
#
_entry.id   AF-A0A524RQZ1-F1
#
_cell.length_a   1.000
_cell.length_b   1.000
_cell.length_c   1.000
_cell.angle_alpha   90.00
_cell.angle_beta   90.00
_cell.angle_gamma   90.00
#
_symmetry.space_group_name_H-M   'P 1'
#
loop_
_entity.id
_entity.type
_entity.pdbx_description
1 polymer ?
#
loop_
_entity_poly.entity_id
_entity_poly.type
_entity_poly.pdbx_seq_one_letter_code
_entity_poly.pdbx_strand_id
1 'polypeptide(L)'
;MANNVITAASGRWSELLSALTGLAPEQLSNRHQPCPLCGGRDRYRFDDRDGSGSWFCNQCGGRNRRGGAGSGMDLLMRANGWCFTEAARQVERYLGLVPAAAAAPHRRRRRHRPAASANPSAGRGGGVGAAAASSASVAGLPGHGGRRPWRQPELPPPDAPPPALDQGAVAQWCYRNASGDPLFWVQRLLLRSGSKVFLHRVWLDGAWHRPSQRDLFRCDWPVPRPLYGLPGLRERPDAPVLVVEGEGTAD
;
A
#
# COMPACT_ATOMS: atom_id res chain seq x y z
N MET A 1 -3.90 -9.60 16.05
CA MET A 1 -3.82 -9.89 14.61
C MET A 1 -4.26 -8.64 13.87
N ALA A 2 -3.39 -8.03 13.05
CA ALA A 2 -3.84 -6.95 12.18
C ALA A 2 -4.73 -7.58 11.09
N ASN A 3 -6.04 -7.47 11.22
CA ASN A 3 -6.96 -7.94 10.19
C ASN A 3 -6.76 -7.07 8.95
N ASN A 4 -6.13 -7.64 7.92
CA ASN A 4 -6.07 -6.99 6.62
C ASN A 4 -7.50 -6.88 6.09
N VAL A 5 -7.97 -5.65 5.85
CA VAL A 5 -9.34 -5.37 5.37
C VAL A 5 -9.70 -6.17 4.11
N ILE A 6 -8.73 -6.43 3.22
CA ILE A 6 -8.95 -7.22 2.01
C ILE A 6 -9.21 -8.70 2.35
N THR A 7 -8.47 -9.23 3.32
CA THR A 7 -8.68 -10.61 3.82
C THR A 7 -10.01 -10.72 4.54
N ALA A 8 -10.36 -9.74 5.38
CA ALA A 8 -11.63 -9.72 6.10
C ALA A 8 -12.85 -9.57 5.17
N ALA A 9 -12.68 -8.93 4.02
CA ALA A 9 -13.70 -8.78 2.98
C ALA A 9 -13.80 -9.98 2.03
N SER A 10 -12.84 -10.92 2.08
CA SER A 10 -12.81 -12.06 1.16
C SER A 10 -14.06 -12.92 1.32
N GLY A 11 -14.68 -13.30 0.19
CA GLY A 11 -15.94 -14.03 0.14
C GLY A 11 -17.20 -13.21 0.45
N ARG A 12 -17.07 -11.91 0.77
CA ARG A 12 -18.18 -11.00 1.09
C ARG A 12 -18.30 -9.81 0.14
N TRP A 13 -17.60 -9.85 -0.99
CA TRP A 13 -17.54 -8.70 -1.90
C TRP A 13 -18.87 -8.38 -2.58
N SER A 14 -19.71 -9.37 -2.88
CA SER A 14 -21.05 -9.12 -3.43
C SER A 14 -21.93 -8.33 -2.45
N GLU A 15 -21.98 -8.76 -1.19
CA GLU A 15 -22.68 -8.06 -0.10
C GLU A 15 -22.14 -6.63 0.08
N LEU A 16 -20.82 -6.49 0.23
CA LEU A 16 -20.14 -5.20 0.42
C LEU A 16 -20.39 -4.23 -0.74
N LEU A 17 -20.25 -4.70 -1.99
CA LEU A 17 -20.46 -3.87 -3.16
C LEU A 17 -21.92 -3.45 -3.26
N SER A 18 -22.88 -4.37 -3.06
CA SER A 18 -24.29 -4.02 -3.10
C SER A 18 -24.62 -2.95 -2.06
N ALA A 19 -24.15 -3.11 -0.82
CA ALA A 19 -24.45 -2.16 0.24
C ALA A 19 -23.75 -0.80 0.10
N LEU A 20 -22.48 -0.79 -0.35
CA LEU A 20 -21.66 0.43 -0.37
C LEU A 20 -21.72 1.20 -1.71
N THR A 21 -22.18 0.58 -2.79
CA THR A 21 -22.27 1.21 -4.12
C THR A 21 -23.69 1.22 -4.69
N GLY A 22 -24.62 0.43 -4.12
CA GLY A 22 -25.97 0.27 -4.67
C GLY A 22 -26.04 -0.60 -5.92
N LEU A 23 -24.98 -1.37 -6.22
CA LEU A 23 -25.00 -2.31 -7.34
C LEU A 23 -26.06 -3.40 -7.12
N ALA A 24 -26.86 -3.63 -8.17
CA ALA A 24 -27.89 -4.63 -8.16
C ALA A 24 -27.28 -6.06 -8.13
N PRO A 25 -27.97 -7.05 -7.56
CA PRO A 25 -27.48 -8.43 -7.50
C PRO A 25 -27.09 -8.99 -8.87
N GLU A 26 -27.80 -8.60 -9.94
CA GLU A 26 -27.49 -9.00 -11.30
C GLU A 26 -26.09 -8.52 -11.72
N GLN A 27 -25.75 -7.28 -11.36
CA GLN A 27 -24.44 -6.67 -11.62
C GLN A 27 -23.33 -7.30 -10.78
N LEU A 28 -23.66 -8.14 -9.80
CA LEU A 28 -22.72 -8.88 -8.96
C LEU A 28 -22.80 -10.38 -9.23
N SER A 29 -23.16 -10.75 -10.47
CA SER A 29 -23.19 -12.12 -10.97
C SER A 29 -22.17 -12.36 -12.09
N ASN A 30 -21.78 -13.62 -12.26
CA ASN A 30 -20.86 -14.06 -13.32
C ASN A 30 -21.57 -14.21 -14.68
N ARG A 31 -22.32 -13.18 -15.07
CA ARG A 31 -23.00 -13.07 -16.37
C ARG A 31 -22.50 -11.85 -17.13
N HIS A 32 -22.41 -11.98 -18.44
CA HIS A 32 -22.10 -10.87 -19.34
C HIS A 32 -23.24 -9.86 -19.37
N GLN A 33 -22.92 -8.60 -19.10
CA GLN A 33 -23.91 -7.52 -18.94
C GLN A 33 -23.27 -6.12 -19.14
N PRO A 34 -24.04 -5.03 -19.12
CA PRO A 34 -23.51 -3.66 -19.13
C PRO A 34 -22.59 -3.41 -17.95
N CYS A 35 -21.47 -2.71 -18.17
CA CYS A 35 -20.55 -2.40 -17.09
C CYS A 35 -21.13 -1.29 -16.20
N PRO A 36 -21.20 -1.46 -14.87
CA PRO A 36 -21.65 -0.40 -13.98
C PRO A 36 -20.76 0.85 -13.99
N LEU A 37 -19.49 0.72 -14.42
CA LEU A 37 -18.53 1.82 -14.44
C LEU A 37 -18.52 2.59 -15.75
N CYS A 38 -18.73 1.92 -16.89
CA CYS A 38 -18.57 2.54 -18.22
C CYS A 38 -19.71 2.23 -19.21
N GLY A 39 -20.77 1.55 -18.77
CA GLY A 39 -21.89 1.13 -19.62
C GLY A 39 -21.52 0.01 -20.61
N GLY A 40 -22.14 0.05 -21.79
CA GLY A 40 -22.05 -1.01 -22.81
C GLY A 40 -23.22 -1.98 -22.78
N ARG A 41 -23.08 -3.15 -23.43
CA ARG A 41 -24.14 -4.17 -23.53
C ARG A 41 -23.82 -5.46 -22.77
N ASP A 42 -22.61 -6.00 -22.92
CA ASP A 42 -22.26 -7.38 -22.53
C ASP A 42 -20.80 -7.54 -22.05
N ARG A 43 -20.10 -6.43 -21.83
CA ARG A 43 -18.64 -6.43 -21.62
C ARG A 43 -18.16 -6.78 -20.23
N TYR A 44 -19.07 -6.73 -19.25
CA TYR A 44 -18.75 -6.85 -17.85
C TYR A 44 -19.27 -8.15 -17.26
N ARG A 45 -18.52 -8.72 -16.32
CA ARG A 45 -18.96 -9.81 -15.44
C ARG A 45 -18.29 -9.68 -14.08
N PHE A 46 -18.98 -10.06 -13.02
CA PHE A 46 -18.42 -10.23 -11.68
C PHE A 46 -18.15 -11.71 -11.46
N ASP A 47 -16.89 -12.13 -11.51
CA ASP A 47 -16.52 -13.55 -11.49
C ASP A 47 -16.03 -14.06 -10.13
N ASP A 48 -15.84 -13.15 -9.16
CA ASP A 48 -15.50 -13.42 -7.75
C ASP A 48 -14.52 -14.59 -7.52
N ARG A 49 -13.49 -14.65 -8.35
CA ARG A 49 -12.51 -15.72 -8.29
C ARG A 49 -11.80 -15.66 -6.95
N ASP A 50 -11.74 -16.82 -6.30
CA ASP A 50 -11.08 -17.01 -5.02
C ASP A 50 -11.62 -16.10 -3.91
N GLY A 51 -12.88 -15.64 -4.02
CA GLY A 51 -13.51 -14.75 -3.05
C GLY A 51 -12.86 -13.36 -2.99
N SER A 52 -12.19 -12.92 -4.05
CA SER A 52 -11.49 -11.62 -4.10
C SER A 52 -12.36 -10.44 -4.58
N GLY A 53 -13.61 -10.72 -4.93
CA GLY A 53 -14.51 -9.80 -5.59
C GLY A 53 -14.08 -9.50 -7.02
N SER A 54 -13.38 -10.44 -7.67
CA SER A 54 -12.86 -10.18 -8.99
C SER A 54 -13.98 -9.91 -9.99
N TRP A 55 -13.67 -9.03 -10.93
CA TRP A 55 -14.55 -8.68 -12.02
C TRP A 55 -13.72 -8.43 -13.27
N PHE A 56 -14.39 -8.42 -14.41
CA PHE A 56 -13.76 -8.17 -15.70
C PHE A 56 -14.58 -7.20 -16.52
N CYS A 57 -13.92 -6.28 -17.22
CA CYS A 57 -14.51 -5.52 -18.32
C CYS A 57 -13.52 -5.44 -19.47
N ASN A 58 -13.99 -5.68 -20.70
CA ASN A 58 -13.13 -5.62 -21.89
C ASN A 58 -12.67 -4.20 -22.28
N GLN A 59 -13.20 -3.14 -21.65
CA GLN A 59 -12.95 -1.74 -22.04
C GLN A 59 -12.35 -0.89 -20.92
N CYS A 60 -12.98 -0.86 -19.74
CA CYS A 60 -12.52 -0.01 -18.63
C CYS A 60 -11.76 -0.78 -17.54
N GLY A 61 -11.75 -2.11 -17.62
CA GLY A 61 -11.09 -2.97 -16.64
C GLY A 61 -9.56 -2.85 -16.66
N GLY A 62 -8.90 -3.55 -15.75
CA GLY A 62 -7.44 -3.57 -15.66
C GLY A 62 -6.82 -2.30 -15.08
N ARG A 63 -5.51 -2.36 -14.85
CA ARG A 63 -4.73 -1.28 -14.20
C ARG A 63 -4.59 -0.01 -15.06
N ASN A 64 -4.64 -0.15 -16.38
CA ASN A 64 -4.49 0.94 -17.34
C ASN A 64 -5.84 1.45 -17.88
N ARG A 65 -6.98 0.92 -17.40
CA ARG A 65 -8.34 1.26 -17.84
C ARG A 65 -8.59 1.06 -19.34
N ARG A 66 -7.95 0.06 -19.95
CA ARG A 66 -8.12 -0.32 -21.36
C ARG A 66 -8.59 -1.76 -21.53
N GLY A 67 -9.20 -2.33 -20.48
CA GLY A 67 -9.70 -3.69 -20.45
C GLY A 67 -8.88 -4.60 -19.55
N GLY A 68 -9.56 -5.56 -18.92
CA GLY A 68 -8.94 -6.53 -18.02
C GLY A 68 -9.74 -6.75 -16.75
N ALA A 69 -9.11 -7.45 -15.80
CA ALA A 69 -9.70 -7.75 -14.50
C ALA A 69 -9.38 -6.68 -13.44
N GLY A 70 -10.23 -6.58 -12.42
CA GLY A 70 -10.02 -5.82 -11.19
C GLY A 70 -10.47 -6.63 -9.97
N SER A 71 -10.14 -6.16 -8.76
CA SER A 71 -10.60 -6.74 -7.49
C SER A 71 -11.89 -6.07 -7.01
N GLY A 72 -12.53 -6.63 -5.96
CA GLY A 72 -13.71 -6.02 -5.36
C GLY A 72 -13.41 -4.62 -4.80
N MET A 73 -12.23 -4.44 -4.19
CA MET A 73 -11.76 -3.13 -3.74
C MET A 73 -11.59 -2.13 -4.89
N ASP A 74 -11.05 -2.57 -6.03
CA ASP A 74 -10.90 -1.73 -7.22
C ASP A 74 -12.27 -1.33 -7.78
N LEU A 75 -13.25 -2.24 -7.79
CA LEU A 75 -14.63 -1.93 -8.21
C LEU A 75 -15.29 -0.91 -7.28
N LEU A 76 -15.18 -1.11 -5.97
CA LEU A 76 -15.70 -0.21 -4.94
C LEU A 76 -15.13 1.20 -5.08
N MET A 77 -13.80 1.31 -5.16
CA MET A 77 -13.12 2.60 -5.33
C MET A 77 -13.59 3.31 -6.60
N ARG A 78 -13.72 2.59 -7.72
CA ARG A 78 -14.11 3.18 -9.00
C ARG A 78 -15.57 3.59 -9.05
N ALA A 79 -16.48 2.79 -8.49
CA ALA A 79 -17.90 3.09 -8.48
C ALA A 79 -18.21 4.35 -7.67
N ASN A 80 -17.54 4.53 -6.54
CA ASN A 80 -17.79 5.66 -5.63
C ASN A 80 -16.82 6.84 -5.81
N GLY A 81 -15.76 6.68 -6.60
CA GLY A 81 -14.69 7.68 -6.72
C GLY A 81 -13.85 7.86 -5.45
N TRP A 82 -13.78 6.82 -4.61
CA TRP A 82 -13.05 6.84 -3.35
C TRP A 82 -11.56 6.52 -3.53
N CYS A 83 -10.74 7.07 -2.65
CA CYS A 83 -9.36 6.58 -2.49
C CYS A 83 -9.35 5.25 -1.71
N PHE A 84 -8.21 4.56 -1.71
CA PHE A 84 -8.07 3.28 -1.01
C PHE A 84 -8.38 3.41 0.49
N THR A 85 -7.89 4.45 1.16
CA THR A 85 -8.10 4.68 2.59
C THR A 85 -9.58 4.90 2.93
N GLU A 86 -10.30 5.67 2.10
CA GLU A 86 -11.74 5.88 2.26
C GLU A 86 -12.51 4.57 2.05
N ALA A 87 -12.20 3.83 0.98
CA ALA A 87 -12.82 2.54 0.71
C ALA A 87 -12.56 1.52 1.84
N ALA A 88 -11.32 1.42 2.30
CA ALA A 88 -10.94 0.54 3.41
C ALA A 88 -11.73 0.85 4.67
N ARG A 89 -11.81 2.13 5.07
CA ARG A 89 -12.60 2.53 6.24
C ARG A 89 -14.07 2.17 6.12
N GLN A 90 -14.67 2.33 4.93
CA GLN A 90 -16.07 1.98 4.73
C GLN A 90 -16.29 0.47 4.80
N VAL A 91 -15.38 -0.32 4.24
CA VAL A 91 -15.40 -1.79 4.37
C VAL A 91 -15.22 -2.19 5.84
N GLU A 92 -14.25 -1.64 6.56
CA GLU A 92 -14.05 -1.93 7.98
C GLU A 92 -15.27 -1.57 8.82
N ARG A 93 -15.92 -0.43 8.57
CA ARG A 93 -17.16 -0.04 9.25
C ARG A 93 -18.29 -1.01 8.94
N TYR A 94 -18.46 -1.41 7.69
CA TYR A 94 -19.49 -2.35 7.28
C TYR A 94 -19.27 -3.73 7.92
N LEU A 95 -18.02 -4.17 8.01
CA LEU A 95 -17.63 -5.44 8.63
C LEU A 95 -17.58 -5.38 10.17
N GLY A 96 -17.84 -4.22 10.80
CA GLY A 96 -17.78 -4.05 12.25
C GLY A 96 -16.36 -4.12 12.84
N LEU A 97 -15.32 -3.86 12.05
CA LEU A 97 -13.92 -3.95 12.45
C LEU A 97 -13.39 -2.69 13.14
N VAL A 98 -14.10 -1.55 13.05
CA VAL A 98 -13.75 -0.32 13.78
C VAL A 98 -14.81 -0.02 14.84
N PRO A 99 -14.43 0.20 16.11
CA PRO A 99 -15.35 0.73 17.13
C PRO A 99 -15.87 2.11 16.71
N ALA A 100 -17.14 2.41 17.00
CA ALA A 100 -17.86 3.59 16.53
C ALA A 100 -17.24 4.98 16.87
N ALA A 101 -16.17 5.03 17.66
CA ALA A 101 -15.57 6.27 18.18
C ALA A 101 -14.50 6.95 17.29
N ALA A 102 -14.03 6.34 16.20
CA ALA A 102 -12.90 6.88 15.41
C ALA A 102 -13.30 7.71 14.17
N ALA A 103 -14.53 8.21 14.09
CA ALA A 103 -15.04 8.94 12.93
C ALA A 103 -14.79 10.47 13.04
N ALA A 104 -13.54 10.92 13.00
CA ALA A 104 -13.25 12.32 12.70
C ALA A 104 -13.30 12.54 11.17
N PRO A 105 -14.05 13.54 10.66
CA PRO A 105 -14.17 13.77 9.23
C PRO A 105 -12.84 14.27 8.64
N HIS A 106 -12.38 13.60 7.59
CA HIS A 106 -11.25 14.05 6.80
C HIS A 106 -11.65 15.33 6.06
N ARG A 107 -11.22 16.49 6.58
CA ARG A 107 -11.38 17.77 5.88
C ARG A 107 -10.62 17.69 4.56
N ARG A 108 -11.36 17.73 3.44
CA ARG A 108 -10.80 17.92 2.09
C ARG A 108 -9.83 19.10 2.12
N ARG A 109 -8.55 18.84 1.86
CA ARG A 109 -7.53 19.88 1.71
C ARG A 109 -7.92 20.80 0.55
N ARG A 110 -8.25 22.06 0.84
CA ARG A 110 -8.18 23.14 -0.15
C ARG A 110 -6.72 23.25 -0.59
N ARG A 111 -6.47 23.25 -1.91
CA ARG A 111 -5.14 23.53 -2.48
C ARG A 111 -4.77 24.97 -2.11
N HIS A 112 -3.86 25.15 -1.14
CA HIS A 112 -3.29 26.46 -0.81
C HIS A 112 -1.99 26.67 -1.60
N ARG A 113 -1.98 27.78 -2.34
CA ARG A 113 -0.84 28.49 -2.93
C ARG A 113 0.13 28.95 -1.81
N PRO A 114 1.46 29.00 -2.02
CA PRO A 114 2.39 29.19 -0.91
C PRO A 114 2.43 30.66 -0.47
N ALA A 115 2.51 30.86 0.84
CA ALA A 115 2.99 32.10 1.46
C ALA A 115 3.93 31.74 2.63
N ALA A 116 4.92 32.61 2.80
CA ALA A 116 6.16 32.45 3.55
C ALA A 116 6.04 32.33 5.08
N SER A 117 7.12 31.78 5.66
CA SER A 117 7.74 31.99 6.98
C SER A 117 6.88 32.35 8.20
N ALA A 118 7.01 31.55 9.27
CA ALA A 118 7.79 31.91 10.46
C ALA A 118 7.64 30.84 11.57
N ASN A 119 8.77 30.50 12.20
CA ASN A 119 8.89 29.85 13.52
C ASN A 119 8.59 30.92 14.62
N PRO A 120 8.36 30.61 15.92
CA PRO A 120 9.25 29.75 16.72
C PRO A 120 8.65 28.97 17.92
N SER A 121 9.41 27.95 18.35
CA SER A 121 9.84 27.60 19.73
C SER A 121 8.87 27.25 20.89
N ALA A 122 9.16 26.08 21.48
CA ALA A 122 9.48 25.80 22.91
C ALA A 122 8.39 25.45 23.95
N GLY A 123 8.70 24.43 24.76
CA GLY A 123 8.12 24.11 26.09
C GLY A 123 7.64 22.66 26.20
N ARG A 124 8.44 21.68 26.68
CA ARG A 124 8.80 21.30 28.07
C ARG A 124 7.73 20.44 28.81
N GLY A 125 8.18 19.27 29.30
CA GLY A 125 7.67 18.48 30.44
C GLY A 125 6.58 17.46 30.05
N GLY A 126 6.83 16.15 30.03
CA GLY A 126 7.04 15.25 31.19
C GLY A 126 5.68 14.61 31.51
N GLY A 127 5.39 13.32 31.34
CA GLY A 127 6.14 12.09 31.58
C GLY A 127 5.22 11.17 32.39
N VAL A 128 4.97 9.94 31.94
CA VAL A 128 4.87 8.64 32.68
C VAL A 128 3.97 7.62 31.96
N GLY A 129 4.51 6.40 31.74
CA GLY A 129 3.72 5.19 31.50
C GLY A 129 4.00 4.36 30.24
N ALA A 130 5.26 3.96 29.99
CA ALA A 130 5.60 2.87 29.05
C ALA A 130 5.20 1.51 29.70
N ALA A 131 4.30 0.76 29.11
CA ALA A 131 4.50 -0.26 28.06
C ALA A 131 5.02 -1.59 28.59
N ALA A 132 4.26 -2.65 28.34
CA ALA A 132 4.81 -3.98 28.13
C ALA A 132 3.99 -4.68 27.05
N ALA A 133 4.60 -4.89 25.88
CA ALA A 133 4.19 -5.96 24.99
C ALA A 133 5.42 -6.44 24.23
N SER A 134 5.86 -7.61 24.68
CA SER A 134 7.03 -8.36 24.25
C SER A 134 7.05 -8.72 22.77
N SER A 135 8.29 -8.87 22.30
CA SER A 135 8.79 -9.72 21.23
C SER A 135 7.85 -10.85 20.81
N ALA A 136 7.60 -10.97 19.49
CA ALA A 136 7.24 -12.24 18.89
C ALA A 136 7.86 -12.36 17.49
N SER A 137 8.68 -13.39 17.38
CA SER A 137 9.38 -13.88 16.21
C SER A 137 8.48 -14.09 15.00
N VAL A 138 9.02 -13.76 13.82
CA VAL A 138 8.44 -14.02 12.51
C VAL A 138 8.55 -15.52 12.18
N ALA A 139 7.41 -16.21 12.18
CA ALA A 139 7.25 -17.53 11.60
C ALA A 139 5.99 -17.58 10.74
N GLY A 140 6.21 -17.59 9.42
CA GLY A 140 5.41 -18.33 8.43
C GLY A 140 4.09 -17.74 7.92
N LEU A 141 3.88 -18.00 6.62
CA LEU A 141 2.61 -18.10 5.87
C LEU A 141 2.16 -16.89 5.02
N PRO A 142 1.40 -17.11 3.92
CA PRO A 142 1.98 -17.10 2.59
C PRO A 142 1.24 -16.15 1.65
N GLY A 143 1.83 -15.92 0.48
CA GLY A 143 1.01 -15.68 -0.70
C GLY A 143 1.50 -14.52 -1.51
N HIS A 144 1.95 -14.81 -2.73
CA HIS A 144 1.87 -13.84 -3.82
C HIS A 144 1.60 -14.60 -5.12
N GLY A 145 0.41 -14.39 -5.70
CA GLY A 145 -0.02 -14.97 -6.97
C GLY A 145 0.79 -14.42 -8.15
N GLY A 146 1.91 -15.07 -8.46
CA GLY A 146 2.67 -14.89 -9.70
C GLY A 146 3.31 -16.20 -10.09
N ARG A 147 3.48 -16.46 -11.39
CA ARG A 147 4.05 -17.74 -11.89
C ARG A 147 5.51 -17.98 -11.44
N ARG A 148 6.18 -16.97 -10.89
CA ARG A 148 7.58 -17.05 -10.46
C ARG A 148 7.68 -17.26 -8.95
N PRO A 149 8.57 -18.16 -8.49
CA PRO A 149 8.83 -18.33 -7.07
C PRO A 149 9.27 -17.00 -6.44
N TRP A 150 8.92 -16.80 -5.17
CA TRP A 150 9.43 -15.67 -4.39
C TRP A 150 10.67 -16.13 -3.62
N ARG A 151 11.71 -15.31 -3.63
CA ARG A 151 12.96 -15.48 -2.88
C ARG A 151 13.04 -14.36 -1.86
N GLN A 152 13.26 -14.73 -0.60
CA GLN A 152 13.42 -13.78 0.49
C GLN A 152 14.74 -13.01 0.36
N PRO A 153 14.72 -11.67 0.42
CA PRO A 153 15.93 -10.87 0.59
C PRO A 153 16.70 -11.25 1.86
N GLU A 154 18.02 -11.27 1.76
CA GLU A 154 18.90 -11.41 2.91
C GLU A 154 19.03 -10.07 3.65
N LEU A 155 19.48 -10.12 4.91
CA LEU A 155 19.89 -8.91 5.61
C LEU A 155 21.29 -8.51 5.14
N PRO A 156 21.50 -7.26 4.69
CA PRO A 156 22.84 -6.77 4.40
C PRO A 156 23.68 -6.72 5.68
N PRO A 157 25.02 -6.80 5.59
CA PRO A 157 25.88 -6.53 6.72
C PRO A 157 25.71 -5.06 7.19
N PRO A 158 25.90 -4.76 8.50
CA PRO A 158 25.66 -3.42 9.05
C PRO A 158 26.44 -2.29 8.35
N ASP A 159 27.63 -2.62 7.82
CA ASP A 159 28.56 -1.74 7.13
C ASP A 159 28.43 -1.79 5.59
N ALA A 160 27.40 -2.46 5.06
CA ALA A 160 27.16 -2.50 3.62
C ALA A 160 27.08 -1.08 3.03
N PRO A 161 27.90 -0.75 2.01
CA PRO A 161 27.87 0.57 1.39
C PRO A 161 26.51 0.78 0.70
N PRO A 162 26.02 2.01 0.53
CA PRO A 162 24.80 2.26 -0.24
C PRO A 162 24.87 1.69 -1.67
N PRO A 163 23.76 1.20 -2.22
CA PRO A 163 23.72 0.80 -3.62
C PRO A 163 24.05 1.98 -4.53
N ALA A 164 24.76 1.71 -5.63
CA ALA A 164 24.96 2.71 -6.68
C ALA A 164 23.60 3.23 -7.18
N LEU A 165 23.51 4.54 -7.46
CA LEU A 165 22.31 5.14 -8.04
C LEU A 165 22.09 4.63 -9.46
N ASP A 166 20.91 4.06 -9.70
CA ASP A 166 20.52 3.66 -11.05
C ASP A 166 20.36 4.88 -11.96
N GLN A 167 20.56 4.69 -13.27
CA GLN A 167 20.43 5.79 -14.23
C GLN A 167 19.04 6.45 -14.15
N GLY A 168 19.04 7.77 -13.95
CA GLY A 168 17.81 8.56 -13.78
C GLY A 168 17.25 8.56 -12.35
N ALA A 169 17.94 7.94 -11.39
CA ALA A 169 17.62 8.08 -9.97
C ALA A 169 17.91 9.51 -9.51
N VAL A 170 16.94 10.11 -8.82
CA VAL A 170 17.03 11.49 -8.29
C VAL A 170 16.98 11.55 -6.77
N ALA A 171 16.73 10.41 -6.11
CA ALA A 171 16.81 10.25 -4.67
C ALA A 171 16.91 8.78 -4.30
N GLN A 172 17.45 8.50 -3.10
CA GLN A 172 17.43 7.18 -2.50
C GLN A 172 17.24 7.25 -0.99
N TRP A 173 16.54 6.26 -0.42
CA TRP A 173 16.25 6.16 1.00
C TRP A 173 16.65 4.79 1.52
N CYS A 174 17.43 4.78 2.60
CA CYS A 174 17.80 3.56 3.33
C CYS A 174 16.74 3.23 4.36
N TYR A 175 16.09 2.09 4.22
CA TYR A 175 15.25 1.54 5.27
C TYR A 175 16.13 0.80 6.27
N ARG A 176 15.94 1.11 7.54
CA ARG A 176 16.73 0.56 8.64
C ARG A 176 15.81 -0.13 9.65
N ASN A 177 16.34 -1.13 10.34
CA ASN A 177 15.65 -1.72 11.48
C ASN A 177 15.67 -0.77 12.68
N ALA A 178 15.08 -1.20 13.80
CA ALA A 178 15.13 -0.45 15.04
C ALA A 178 16.58 -0.16 15.47
N SER A 179 17.48 -1.13 15.36
CA SER A 179 18.90 -1.00 15.75
C SER A 179 19.73 -0.07 14.85
N GLY A 180 19.18 0.38 13.71
CA GLY A 180 19.89 1.23 12.74
C GLY A 180 20.54 0.47 11.60
N ASP A 181 20.49 -0.86 11.59
CA ASP A 181 21.08 -1.67 10.52
C ASP A 181 20.28 -1.54 9.22
N PRO A 182 20.94 -1.48 8.05
CA PRO A 182 20.27 -1.43 6.77
C PRO A 182 19.42 -2.69 6.52
N LEU A 183 18.28 -2.50 5.86
CA LEU A 183 17.39 -3.59 5.43
C LEU A 183 17.34 -3.66 3.91
N PHE A 184 16.92 -2.55 3.28
CA PHE A 184 16.85 -2.38 1.84
C PHE A 184 16.87 -0.89 1.50
N TRP A 185 17.03 -0.56 0.22
CA TRP A 185 16.91 0.81 -0.25
C TRP A 185 15.78 0.97 -1.25
N VAL A 186 15.25 2.18 -1.32
CA VAL A 186 14.32 2.59 -2.39
C VAL A 186 14.97 3.73 -3.15
N GLN A 187 15.00 3.65 -4.48
CA GLN A 187 15.44 4.71 -5.37
C GLN A 187 14.25 5.27 -6.14
N ARG A 188 14.15 6.60 -6.23
CA ARG A 188 13.16 7.29 -7.07
C ARG A 188 13.79 7.62 -8.41
N LEU A 189 13.26 7.05 -9.48
CA LEU A 189 13.70 7.31 -10.84
C LEU A 189 12.73 8.27 -11.54
N LEU A 190 13.27 9.25 -12.26
CA LEU A 190 12.53 10.06 -13.22
C LEU A 190 12.72 9.45 -14.61
N LEU A 191 11.63 8.95 -15.18
CA LEU A 191 11.62 8.47 -16.55
C LEU A 191 11.63 9.64 -17.52
N ARG A 192 12.14 9.42 -18.74
CA ARG A 192 12.13 10.42 -19.82
C ARG A 192 10.72 10.93 -20.15
N SER A 193 9.68 10.13 -19.87
CA SER A 193 8.28 10.52 -20.01
C SER A 193 7.78 11.53 -18.95
N GLY A 194 8.60 11.87 -17.95
CA GLY A 194 8.21 12.64 -16.76
C GLY A 194 7.55 11.79 -15.66
N SER A 195 7.30 10.49 -15.91
CA SER A 195 6.74 9.59 -14.91
C SER A 195 7.77 9.21 -13.84
N LYS A 196 7.31 9.01 -12.60
CA LYS A 196 8.13 8.57 -11.48
C LYS A 196 7.98 7.06 -11.26
N VAL A 197 9.08 6.38 -10.96
CA VAL A 197 9.09 4.97 -10.56
C VAL A 197 9.93 4.81 -9.30
N PHE A 198 9.46 3.95 -8.39
CA PHE A 198 10.20 3.57 -7.19
C PHE A 198 10.79 2.18 -7.39
N LEU A 199 12.11 2.10 -7.25
CA LEU A 199 12.89 0.89 -7.46
C LEU A 199 13.42 0.40 -6.13
N HIS A 200 13.18 -0.87 -5.80
CA HIS A 200 13.78 -1.50 -4.63
C HIS A 200 15.21 -1.93 -4.93
N ARG A 201 16.09 -1.81 -3.94
CA ARG A 201 17.42 -2.41 -3.93
C ARG A 201 17.50 -3.29 -2.70
N VAL A 202 17.56 -4.60 -2.93
CA VAL A 202 17.51 -5.63 -1.89
C VAL A 202 18.85 -6.35 -1.82
N TRP A 203 19.22 -6.87 -0.65
CA TRP A 203 20.45 -7.63 -0.51
C TRP A 203 20.22 -9.10 -0.86
N LEU A 204 20.99 -9.61 -1.82
CA LEU A 204 20.95 -11.00 -2.26
C LEU A 204 22.33 -11.41 -2.77
N ASP A 205 22.76 -12.64 -2.47
CA ASP A 205 24.00 -13.22 -2.98
C ASP A 205 25.23 -12.32 -2.70
N GLY A 206 25.24 -11.65 -1.54
CA GLY A 206 26.34 -10.77 -1.11
C GLY A 206 26.40 -9.41 -1.80
N ALA A 207 25.35 -8.96 -2.51
CA ALA A 207 25.31 -7.66 -3.15
C ALA A 207 23.92 -7.01 -3.20
N TRP A 208 23.88 -5.71 -3.52
CA TRP A 208 22.64 -4.99 -3.78
C TRP A 208 22.03 -5.34 -5.13
N HIS A 209 21.10 -6.28 -5.12
CA HIS A 209 20.31 -6.68 -6.28
C HIS A 209 19.24 -5.64 -6.64
N ARG A 210 19.02 -5.49 -7.95
CA ARG A 210 17.94 -4.68 -8.53
C ARG A 210 16.88 -5.63 -9.07
N PRO A 211 15.72 -5.79 -8.39
CA PRO A 211 14.65 -6.64 -8.88
C PRO A 211 14.22 -6.27 -10.29
N SER A 212 14.14 -7.27 -11.16
CA SER A 212 13.89 -7.10 -12.59
C SER A 212 12.81 -8.06 -13.09
N GLN A 213 12.06 -7.64 -14.10
CA GLN A 213 11.13 -8.53 -14.82
C GLN A 213 11.86 -9.67 -15.55
N ARG A 214 13.19 -9.63 -15.66
CA ARG A 214 14.00 -10.74 -16.20
C ARG A 214 14.36 -11.80 -15.15
N ASP A 215 14.22 -11.51 -13.87
CA ASP A 215 14.60 -12.44 -12.79
C ASP A 215 13.72 -13.69 -12.79
N LEU A 216 14.29 -14.88 -12.63
CA LEU A 216 13.48 -16.12 -12.55
C LEU A 216 12.58 -16.19 -11.30
N PHE A 217 12.83 -15.31 -10.33
CA PHE A 217 12.12 -15.19 -9.07
C PHE A 217 11.65 -13.75 -8.83
N ARG A 218 10.77 -13.55 -7.85
CA ARG A 218 10.51 -12.24 -7.24
C ARG A 218 11.31 -12.10 -5.96
N CYS A 219 11.75 -10.89 -5.62
CA CYS A 219 12.59 -10.63 -4.45
C CYS A 219 12.34 -9.25 -3.84
N ASP A 220 11.12 -8.76 -3.90
CA ASP A 220 10.71 -7.55 -3.20
C ASP A 220 10.70 -7.74 -1.67
N TRP A 221 10.95 -6.66 -0.93
CA TRP A 221 10.91 -6.69 0.53
C TRP A 221 9.51 -7.03 1.06
N PRO A 222 9.37 -7.92 2.06
CA PRO A 222 8.07 -8.35 2.58
C PRO A 222 7.17 -7.19 3.03
N VAL A 223 5.85 -7.39 2.90
CA VAL A 223 4.83 -6.53 3.49
C VAL A 223 4.39 -7.08 4.87
N PRO A 224 4.14 -6.23 5.87
CA PRO A 224 4.23 -4.76 5.83
C PRO A 224 5.67 -4.25 5.81
N ARG A 225 5.90 -3.14 5.10
CA ARG A 225 7.23 -2.50 5.07
C ARG A 225 7.48 -1.76 6.39
N PRO A 226 8.74 -1.72 6.87
CA PRO A 226 9.11 -0.87 8.00
C PRO A 226 8.91 0.61 7.67
N LEU A 227 8.69 1.43 8.69
CA LEU A 227 8.66 2.89 8.53
C LEU A 227 10.05 3.39 8.10
N TYR A 228 10.07 4.34 7.16
CA TYR A 228 11.29 5.08 6.90
C TYR A 228 11.58 6.02 8.08
N GLY A 229 12.86 6.18 8.44
CA GLY A 229 13.27 7.03 9.57
C GLY A 229 13.08 6.39 10.96
N LEU A 230 12.90 5.07 11.06
CA LEU A 230 12.77 4.34 12.33
C LEU A 230 13.82 4.70 13.40
N PRO A 231 15.13 4.83 13.09
CA PRO A 231 16.12 5.23 14.09
C PRO A 231 15.80 6.58 14.75
N GLY A 232 15.41 7.58 13.96
CA GLY A 232 15.04 8.91 14.48
C GLY A 232 13.74 8.93 15.28
N LEU A 233 12.84 7.95 15.07
CA LEU A 233 11.65 7.75 15.89
C LEU A 233 12.03 7.18 17.27
N ARG A 234 13.04 6.31 17.34
CA ARG A 234 13.52 5.75 18.62
C ARG A 234 14.19 6.78 19.50
N GLU A 235 14.89 7.74 18.90
CA GLU A 235 15.55 8.83 19.63
C GLU A 235 14.54 9.78 20.28
N ARG A 236 13.32 9.84 19.76
CA ARG A 236 12.27 10.78 20.19
C ARG A 236 10.91 10.06 20.30
N PRO A 237 10.77 9.12 21.24
CA PRO A 237 9.58 8.26 21.32
C PRO A 237 8.28 9.05 21.57
N ASP A 238 8.39 10.20 22.24
CA ASP A 238 7.25 11.06 22.59
C ASP A 238 7.01 12.20 21.58
N ALA A 239 7.85 12.33 20.56
CA ALA A 239 7.68 13.41 19.59
C ALA A 239 6.43 13.16 18.73
N PRO A 240 5.60 14.18 18.48
CA PRO A 240 4.54 14.07 17.49
C PRO A 240 5.16 13.84 16.11
N VAL A 241 4.71 12.78 15.44
CA VAL A 241 5.23 12.38 14.13
C VAL A 241 4.10 12.44 13.10
N LEU A 242 4.41 13.00 11.93
CA LEU A 242 3.52 12.93 10.79
C LEU A 242 3.87 11.69 9.97
N VAL A 243 3.01 10.67 10.03
CA VAL A 243 3.13 9.50 9.16
C VAL A 243 2.53 9.84 7.79
N VAL A 244 3.35 9.72 6.75
CA VAL A 244 2.96 10.00 5.36
C VAL A 244 3.08 8.72 4.53
N GLU A 245 2.14 8.53 3.61
CA GLU A 245 2.28 7.52 2.56
C GLU A 245 3.15 8.08 1.41
N GLY A 246 4.12 7.27 0.98
CA GLY A 246 5.01 7.56 -0.14
C GLY A 246 6.39 8.08 0.30
N GLU A 247 7.44 7.60 -0.34
CA GLU A 247 8.83 7.89 0.04
C GLU A 247 9.26 9.33 -0.29
N GLY A 248 8.57 9.99 -1.22
CA GLY A 248 8.89 11.36 -1.64
C GLY A 248 8.39 12.47 -0.73
N THR A 249 7.65 12.16 0.33
CA THR A 249 7.18 13.10 1.35
C THR A 249 8.00 13.03 2.63
N ALA A 250 9.04 12.18 2.65
CA ALA A 250 9.93 11.98 3.78
C ALA A 250 11.12 12.96 3.84
N ASP A 251 11.37 13.70 2.74
CA ASP A 251 12.39 14.74 2.64
C ASP A 251 11.84 16.12 3.04
#